data_AF-A0A8H6WXL0-F1
#
_entry.id   AF-A0A8H6WXL0-F1
#
_cell.length_a   1.000
_cell.length_b   1.000
_cell.length_c   1.000
_cell.angle_alpha   90.00
_cell.angle_beta   90.00
_cell.angle_gamma   90.00
#
_symmetry.space_group_name_H-M   'P 1'
#
loop_
_entity.id
_entity.type
_entity.pdbx_description
1 polymer ?
#
loop_
_entity_poly.entity_id
_entity_poly.type
_entity_poly.pdbx_seq_one_letter_code
_entity_poly.pdbx_strand_id
1 'polypeptide(L)'
;MEYSTGGKYVVNPSGGLEAKGHPLGATGLGMHFYIAMQLRDWAGPMQAPGLFDKDPRGKYGLVHNVGLGGAVVVSLLRRPEFYKPGGEDGRKRLGYNHAHECRPVTMADVDKVKSKKNSPYLLQHAKL
;
A
#
# COMPACT_ATOMS: atom_id res chain seq x y z
N MET A 1 18.74 3.56 11.47
CA MET A 1 18.14 4.50 10.49
C MET A 1 16.84 4.98 11.11
N GLU A 2 16.79 6.24 11.54
CA GLU A 2 15.70 6.81 12.33
C GLU A 2 14.54 7.16 11.39
N TYR A 3 13.45 6.39 11.43
CA TYR A 3 12.23 6.74 10.70
C TYR A 3 11.64 7.97 11.40
N SER A 4 11.83 9.16 10.80
CA SER A 4 11.29 10.43 11.29
C SER A 4 9.77 10.37 11.34
N THR A 5 9.24 9.85 12.43
CA THR A 5 7.81 9.83 12.76
C THR A 5 7.45 11.03 13.65
N GLY A 6 8.43 11.83 14.08
CA GLY A 6 8.25 13.05 14.88
C GLY A 6 8.75 14.35 14.25
N GLY A 7 9.34 14.31 13.04
CA GLY A 7 9.83 15.50 12.34
C GLY A 7 8.76 16.20 11.49
N LYS A 8 9.12 17.35 10.88
CA LYS A 8 8.26 18.10 9.95
C LYS A 8 7.76 17.24 8.77
N TYR A 9 8.55 16.24 8.38
CA TYR A 9 8.24 15.29 7.31
C TYR A 9 8.31 13.86 7.82
N VAL A 10 7.36 13.05 7.37
CA VAL A 10 7.35 11.60 7.58
C VAL A 10 7.77 10.94 6.27
N VAL A 11 8.96 10.33 6.26
CA VAL A 11 9.57 9.74 5.06
C VAL A 11 9.57 8.23 5.20
N ASN A 12 9.06 7.54 4.18
CA ASN A 12 9.03 6.08 4.09
C ASN A 12 8.59 5.38 5.41
N PRO A 13 7.44 5.72 6.02
CA PRO A 13 6.99 5.11 7.28
C PRO A 13 6.82 3.59 7.18
N SER A 14 6.64 3.12 5.95
CA SER A 14 6.57 1.70 5.60
C SER A 14 7.90 0.94 5.51
N GLY A 15 9.03 1.60 5.79
CA GLY A 15 10.37 0.99 5.67
C GLY A 15 11.09 1.19 4.34
N GLY A 16 10.40 1.67 3.29
CA GLY A 16 11.01 1.94 1.99
C GLY A 16 11.49 0.67 1.25
N LEU A 17 12.36 0.84 0.25
CA LEU A 17 12.97 -0.28 -0.50
C LEU A 17 13.85 -1.15 0.42
N GLU A 18 14.47 -0.55 1.42
CA GLU A 18 15.33 -1.21 2.40
C GLU A 18 14.60 -2.31 3.17
N ALA A 19 13.33 -2.10 3.52
CA ALA A 19 12.54 -3.10 4.24
C ALA A 19 11.72 -4.02 3.31
N LYS A 20 11.31 -3.53 2.13
CA LYS A 20 10.37 -4.25 1.24
C LYS A 20 11.02 -4.98 0.08
N GLY A 21 12.30 -4.69 -0.18
CA GLY A 21 12.95 -5.05 -1.43
C GLY A 21 12.53 -4.16 -2.59
N HIS A 22 13.16 -4.40 -3.75
CA HIS A 22 13.02 -3.57 -4.94
C HIS A 22 12.67 -4.40 -6.19
N PRO A 23 11.41 -4.82 -6.36
CA PRO A 23 10.93 -5.27 -7.65
C PRO A 23 10.90 -4.07 -8.61
N LEU A 24 11.79 -4.07 -9.61
CA LEU A 24 12.08 -2.93 -10.50
C LEU A 24 10.82 -2.29 -11.12
N GLY A 25 9.82 -3.08 -11.52
CA GLY A 25 8.56 -2.56 -12.08
C GLY A 25 7.49 -2.16 -11.05
N ALA A 26 7.44 -2.83 -9.90
CA ALA A 26 6.34 -2.67 -8.94
C ALA A 26 6.61 -1.60 -7.87
N THR A 27 7.85 -1.13 -7.73
CA THR A 27 8.24 -0.19 -6.68
C THR A 27 7.47 1.13 -6.75
N GLY A 28 7.36 1.73 -7.95
CA GLY A 28 6.61 2.98 -8.14
C GLY A 28 5.14 2.84 -7.75
N LEU A 29 4.50 1.72 -8.10
CA LEU A 29 3.12 1.42 -7.71
C LEU A 29 2.99 1.24 -6.19
N GLY A 30 3.96 0.56 -5.58
CA GLY A 30 4.05 0.44 -4.13
C GLY A 30 4.08 1.81 -3.45
N MET A 31 4.93 2.72 -3.90
CA MET A 31 5.02 4.07 -3.32
C MET A 31 3.68 4.81 -3.37
N HIS A 32 3.01 4.78 -4.52
CA HIS A 32 1.67 5.38 -4.68
C HIS A 32 0.64 4.71 -3.77
N PHE A 33 0.68 3.39 -3.65
CA PHE A 33 -0.19 2.65 -2.76
C PHE A 33 -0.04 3.12 -1.31
N TYR A 34 1.19 3.23 -0.78
CA TYR A 34 1.39 3.64 0.61
C TYR A 34 0.97 5.10 0.86
N ILE A 35 1.25 6.02 -0.06
CA ILE A 35 0.75 7.40 0.05
C ILE A 35 -0.78 7.44 0.01
N ALA A 36 -1.41 6.63 -0.85
CA ALA A 36 -2.86 6.54 -0.90
C ALA A 36 -3.45 5.97 0.41
N MET A 37 -2.80 4.99 1.04
CA MET A 37 -3.24 4.45 2.33
C MET A 37 -3.15 5.49 3.45
N GLN A 38 -2.07 6.29 3.48
CA GLN A 38 -1.94 7.43 4.41
C GLN A 38 -3.07 8.43 4.22
N LEU A 39 -3.29 8.86 2.98
CA LEU A 39 -4.34 9.82 2.64
C LEU A 39 -5.74 9.25 2.83
N ARG A 40 -5.94 7.93 2.86
CA ARG A 40 -7.25 7.33 3.19
C ARG A 40 -7.46 7.11 4.69
N ASP A 41 -6.45 7.40 5.50
CA ASP A 41 -6.42 7.10 6.93
C ASP A 41 -6.48 5.59 7.22
N TRP A 42 -5.83 4.80 6.36
CA TRP A 42 -5.86 3.33 6.41
C TRP A 42 -4.49 2.73 6.75
N ALA A 43 -3.45 3.54 6.94
CA ALA A 43 -2.09 3.03 7.14
C ALA A 43 -1.86 2.35 8.51
N GLY A 44 -2.90 2.27 9.35
CA GLY A 44 -2.85 1.56 10.64
C GLY A 44 -1.77 2.16 11.56
N PRO A 45 -0.91 1.33 12.18
CA PRO A 45 0.17 1.82 13.03
C PRO A 45 1.19 2.72 12.31
N MET A 46 1.24 2.69 10.97
CA MET A 46 2.14 3.53 10.17
C MET A 46 1.54 4.90 9.84
N GLN A 47 0.32 5.20 10.29
CA GLN A 47 -0.37 6.46 9.97
C GLN A 47 0.48 7.67 10.40
N ALA A 48 0.72 8.56 9.44
CA ALA A 48 1.57 9.72 9.65
C ALA A 48 0.91 10.69 10.64
N PRO A 49 1.56 11.01 11.78
CA PRO A 49 1.00 11.93 12.73
C PRO A 49 0.87 13.32 12.12
N GLY A 50 -0.23 13.99 12.47
CA GLY A 50 -0.51 15.34 12.01
C GLY A 50 -0.77 15.50 10.51
N LEU A 51 -1.10 14.41 9.81
CA LEU A 51 -1.43 14.45 8.39
C LEU A 51 -2.67 15.32 8.11
N PHE A 52 -3.65 15.31 9.03
CA PHE A 52 -4.95 15.96 8.86
C PHE A 52 -5.19 17.16 9.81
N ASP A 53 -4.19 17.63 10.56
CA ASP A 53 -4.37 18.63 11.64
C ASP A 53 -5.03 19.94 11.21
N LYS A 54 -4.72 20.42 10.01
CA LYS A 54 -5.13 21.75 9.53
C LYS A 54 -6.18 21.70 8.43
N ASP A 55 -6.28 20.57 7.74
CA ASP A 55 -7.14 20.42 6.57
C ASP A 55 -7.63 18.97 6.49
N PRO A 56 -8.95 18.73 6.37
CA PRO A 56 -9.51 17.38 6.27
C PRO A 56 -9.04 16.62 5.02
N ARG A 57 -8.54 17.32 3.99
CA ARG A 57 -7.92 16.71 2.81
C ARG A 57 -6.49 16.20 3.07
N GLY A 58 -5.92 16.59 4.20
CA GLY A 58 -4.56 16.28 4.63
C GLY A 58 -3.49 17.11 3.93
N LYS A 59 -2.26 17.00 4.42
CA LYS A 59 -1.06 17.49 3.73
C LYS A 59 -0.83 16.71 2.43
N TYR A 60 -0.04 17.28 1.52
CA TYR A 60 0.36 16.58 0.30
C TYR A 60 1.28 15.41 0.61
N GLY A 61 1.03 14.26 -0.02
CA GLY A 61 1.97 13.16 -0.11
C GLY A 61 2.82 13.29 -1.37
N LEU A 62 4.13 13.07 -1.25
CA LEU A 62 5.08 13.13 -2.36
C LEU A 62 5.63 11.74 -2.65
N VAL A 63 5.60 11.34 -3.91
CA VAL A 63 6.29 10.16 -4.44
C VAL A 63 7.44 10.65 -5.31
N HIS A 64 8.64 10.11 -5.09
CA HIS A 64 9.82 10.37 -5.90
C HIS A 64 10.45 9.03 -6.30
N ASN A 65 10.20 8.61 -7.54
CA ASN A 65 10.70 7.35 -8.08
C ASN A 65 11.75 7.62 -9.16
N VAL A 66 12.94 7.03 -9.02
CA VAL A 66 14.08 7.21 -9.92
C VAL A 66 14.49 5.87 -10.51
N GLY A 67 14.57 5.81 -11.84
CA GLY A 67 15.23 4.72 -12.56
C GLY A 67 16.59 5.17 -13.10
N LEU A 68 17.66 4.50 -12.69
CA LEU A 68 19.00 4.75 -13.22
C LEU A 68 19.02 4.49 -14.74
N GLY A 69 19.44 5.48 -15.52
CA GLY A 69 19.56 5.38 -16.98
C GLY A 69 18.63 6.27 -17.80
N GLY A 70 17.55 6.85 -17.25
CA GLY A 70 16.80 7.83 -18.06
C GLY A 70 15.50 8.45 -17.54
N ALA A 71 14.96 8.09 -16.37
CA ALA A 71 13.68 8.67 -15.95
C ALA A 71 13.55 8.85 -14.44
N VAL A 72 12.99 9.99 -14.06
CA VAL A 72 12.49 10.29 -12.72
C VAL A 72 11.03 10.68 -12.84
N VAL A 73 10.19 10.14 -11.95
CA VAL A 73 8.78 10.50 -11.84
C VAL A 73 8.54 11.02 -10.43
N VAL A 74 8.06 12.25 -10.35
CA VAL A 74 7.59 12.87 -9.10
C VAL A 74 6.10 13.05 -9.17
N SER A 75 5.40 12.67 -8.11
CA SER A 75 3.95 12.80 -8.03
C SER A 75 3.54 13.39 -6.69
N LEU A 76 2.59 14.33 -6.73
CA LEU A 76 1.95 14.90 -5.55
C LEU A 76 0.53 14.37 -5.47
N LEU A 77 0.18 13.78 -4.32
CA LEU A 77 -1.14 13.25 -4.06
C LEU A 77 -1.76 14.00 -2.88
N ARG A 78 -3.07 14.21 -2.95
CA ARG A 78 -3.88 14.78 -1.89
C ARG A 78 -5.29 14.26 -2.01
N ARG A 79 -6.07 14.26 -0.92
CA ARG A 79 -7.50 13.97 -1.03
C ARG A 79 -8.15 14.99 -1.99
N PRO A 80 -8.98 14.52 -2.93
CA PRO A 80 -9.79 15.42 -3.75
C PRO A 80 -10.84 16.13 -2.89
N GLU A 81 -11.38 17.23 -3.41
CA GLU A 81 -12.40 18.03 -2.70
C GLU A 81 -13.69 17.27 -2.45
N PHE A 82 -14.03 16.35 -3.35
CA PHE A 82 -15.20 15.49 -3.23
C PHE A 82 -14.97 14.25 -2.34
N TYR A 83 -13.82 14.13 -1.66
CA TYR A 83 -13.56 12.99 -0.78
C TYR A 83 -14.56 12.94 0.37
N LYS A 84 -15.15 11.76 0.60
CA LYS A 84 -16.05 11.50 1.72
C LYS A 84 -15.44 10.43 2.63
N PRO A 85 -15.29 10.70 3.95
CA PRO A 85 -14.83 9.68 4.90
C PRO A 85 -15.89 8.59 5.08
N GLY A 86 -15.47 7.42 5.57
CA GLY A 86 -16.38 6.33 5.93
C GLY A 86 -16.92 5.50 4.75
N GLY A 87 -16.34 5.64 3.55
CA GLY A 87 -16.68 4.77 2.42
C GLY A 87 -16.32 3.30 2.65
N GLU A 88 -17.03 2.38 2.00
CA GLU A 88 -16.67 0.96 1.99
C GLU A 88 -15.34 0.73 1.28
N ASP A 89 -14.57 -0.25 1.76
CA ASP A 89 -13.25 -0.53 1.22
C ASP A 89 -12.89 -2.01 1.17
N GLY A 90 -11.63 -2.28 0.76
CA GLY A 90 -11.10 -3.63 0.58
C GLY A 90 -11.18 -4.52 1.84
N ARG A 91 -11.27 -3.94 3.04
CA ARG A 91 -11.48 -4.68 4.30
C ARG A 91 -12.83 -5.38 4.32
N LYS A 92 -13.89 -4.79 3.76
CA LYS A 92 -15.20 -5.46 3.64
C LYS A 92 -15.12 -6.70 2.75
N ARG A 93 -14.28 -6.64 1.71
CA ARG A 93 -14.09 -7.76 0.76
C ARG A 93 -13.16 -8.84 1.30
N LEU A 94 -12.07 -8.45 1.96
CA LEU A 94 -10.99 -9.36 2.36
C LEU A 94 -11.04 -9.76 3.83
N GLY A 95 -11.76 -9.02 4.67
CA GLY A 95 -11.82 -9.22 6.12
C GLY A 95 -10.60 -8.72 6.89
N TYR A 96 -9.68 -7.99 6.25
CA TYR A 96 -8.47 -7.46 6.89
C TYR A 96 -7.93 -6.21 6.21
N ASN A 97 -7.10 -5.45 6.92
CA ASN A 97 -6.49 -4.22 6.39
C ASN A 97 -5.21 -4.52 5.61
N HIS A 98 -5.31 -4.65 4.29
CA HIS A 98 -4.17 -4.88 3.39
C HIS A 98 -3.11 -3.76 3.36
N ALA A 99 -3.37 -2.59 3.96
CA ALA A 99 -2.35 -1.56 4.16
C ALA A 99 -1.37 -1.88 5.31
N HIS A 100 -1.78 -2.77 6.22
CA HIS A 100 -1.08 -3.06 7.46
C HIS A 100 -0.72 -4.55 7.58
N GLU A 101 -1.62 -5.44 7.19
CA GLU A 101 -1.47 -6.88 7.29
C GLU A 101 -1.15 -7.50 5.93
N CYS A 102 -0.16 -8.37 5.89
CA CYS A 102 0.09 -9.27 4.77
C CYS A 102 -0.41 -10.67 5.16
N ARG A 103 -1.29 -11.26 4.34
CA ARG A 103 -1.76 -12.64 4.53
C ARG A 103 -1.34 -13.46 3.31
N PRO A 104 -0.71 -14.63 3.49
CA PRO A 104 -0.39 -15.52 2.38
C PRO A 104 -1.69 -16.04 1.75
N VAL A 105 -1.58 -16.48 0.50
CA VAL A 105 -2.71 -17.13 -0.16
C VAL A 105 -2.93 -18.48 0.52
N THR A 106 -4.18 -18.81 0.83
CA THR A 106 -4.51 -20.12 1.40
C THR A 106 -5.10 -21.04 0.34
N MET A 107 -5.09 -22.36 0.58
CA MET A 107 -5.83 -23.29 -0.27
C MET A 107 -7.33 -22.98 -0.31
N ALA A 108 -7.89 -22.46 0.80
CA ALA A 108 -9.28 -22.02 0.81
C ALA A 108 -9.54 -20.85 -0.14
N ASP A 109 -8.55 -19.98 -0.37
CA ASP A 109 -8.64 -18.91 -1.36
C ASP A 109 -8.52 -19.44 -2.78
N VAL A 110 -7.64 -20.42 -3.01
CA VAL A 110 -7.54 -21.13 -4.28
C VAL A 110 -8.87 -21.82 -4.61
N ASP A 111 -9.50 -22.46 -3.63
CA ASP A 111 -10.78 -23.16 -3.82
C ASP A 111 -11.92 -22.23 -4.24
N LYS A 112 -11.87 -20.94 -3.86
CA LYS A 112 -12.87 -19.94 -4.27
C LYS A 112 -12.76 -19.54 -5.74
N VAL A 113 -11.57 -19.65 -6.34
CA VAL A 113 -11.28 -19.10 -7.69
C VAL A 113 -10.82 -20.15 -8.69
N LYS A 114 -10.47 -21.36 -8.26
CA LYS A 114 -10.01 -22.43 -9.15
C LYS A 114 -11.12 -22.83 -10.13
N SER A 115 -10.72 -23.18 -11.34
CA SER A 115 -11.64 -23.69 -12.36
C SER A 115 -12.37 -24.94 -11.88
N LYS A 116 -13.63 -25.11 -12.32
CA LYS A 116 -14.42 -26.34 -12.11
C LYS A 116 -13.67 -27.59 -12.59
N LYS A 117 -12.91 -27.45 -13.70
CA LYS A 117 -11.92 -28.44 -14.15
C LYS A 117 -10.55 -28.01 -13.64
N ASN A 118 -10.03 -28.72 -12.64
CA ASN A 118 -8.70 -28.49 -12.08
C ASN A 118 -7.93 -29.81 -11.98
N SER A 119 -6.59 -29.72 -11.91
CA SER A 119 -5.71 -30.87 -11.76
C SER A 119 -5.23 -30.97 -10.30
N PRO A 120 -5.57 -32.05 -9.57
CA PRO A 120 -5.07 -32.26 -8.21
C PRO A 120 -3.54 -32.30 -8.16
N TYR A 121 -2.90 -32.84 -9.19
CA TYR A 121 -1.44 -32.88 -9.32
C TYR A 121 -0.83 -31.48 -9.35
N LEU A 122 -1.39 -30.55 -10.15
CA LEU A 122 -0.89 -29.18 -10.19
C LEU A 122 -1.12 -28.43 -8.87
N LEU A 123 -2.24 -28.70 -8.18
CA LEU A 123 -2.54 -28.08 -6.88
C LEU A 123 -1.56 -28.55 -5.79
N GLN A 124 -1.11 -29.81 -5.81
CA GLN A 124 -0.11 -30.31 -4.85
C GLN A 124 1.26 -29.63 -4.98
N HIS A 125 1.57 -29.07 -6.15
CA HIS A 125 2.83 -28.36 -6.42
C HIS A 125 2.70 -26.84 -6.35
N ALA A 126 1.50 -26.30 -6.09
CA ALA A 126 1.32 -24.87 -5.90
C ALA A 126 2.06 -24.42 -4.63
N LYS A 127 3.03 -23.52 -4.80
CA LYS A 127 3.69 -22.83 -3.69
C LYS A 127 2.84 -21.61 -3.35
N LEU A 128 2.15 -21.65 -2.21
CA LEU A 128 1.30 -20.60 -1.69
C LEU A 128 2.03 -19.75 -0.64
#